data_AF-A0A4R5KZW3-F1
#
_entry.id   AF-A0A4R5KZW3-F1
#
_cell.length_a   1.000
_cell.length_b   1.000
_cell.length_c   1.000
_cell.angle_alpha   90.00
_cell.angle_beta   90.00
_cell.angle_gamma   90.00
#
_symmetry.space_group_name_H-M   'P 1'
#
loop_
_entity.id
_entity.type
_entity.pdbx_description
1 polymer ?
#
loop_
_entity_poly.entity_id
_entity_poly.type
_entity_poly.pdbx_seq_one_letter_code
_entity_poly.pdbx_strand_id
1 'polypeptide(L)'
;MSGVYAWYFDEVPPGVDVRDCHAIPEGVMLYVGIAPKEPPRNGASPRTQTLWNRIRYHYRGNAYGSTLRLTLGCHLADKLGIALRRVGSGNRLTFTHHGEHQINEWMSRHARVTWVQTDTPWLPETYAIEQLNLPLNLQGNSHHPYYPTLKALRAKHKAIARALPIA
;
A
#
# COMPACT_ATOMS: atom_id res chain seq x y z
N MET A 1 10.09 10.86 -14.43
CA MET A 1 9.00 11.77 -14.01
C MET A 1 8.64 11.46 -12.57
N SER A 2 8.62 12.51 -11.76
CA SER A 2 8.27 12.52 -10.33
C SER A 2 6.78 12.85 -10.19
N GLY A 3 6.15 12.37 -9.11
CA GLY A 3 4.75 12.67 -8.87
C GLY A 3 4.14 11.95 -7.69
N VAL A 4 2.87 12.28 -7.45
CA VAL A 4 1.99 11.67 -6.47
C VAL A 4 0.93 10.83 -7.20
N TYR A 5 0.49 9.75 -6.57
CA TYR A 5 -0.59 8.91 -7.06
C TYR A 5 -1.56 8.58 -5.93
N ALA A 6 -2.82 8.41 -6.30
CA ALA A 6 -3.90 8.06 -5.38
C ALA A 6 -4.66 6.83 -5.90
N TRP A 7 -5.07 5.98 -4.98
CA TRP A 7 -5.77 4.73 -5.26
C TRP A 7 -7.20 4.79 -4.74
N TYR A 8 -8.12 4.58 -5.67
CA TYR A 8 -9.55 4.46 -5.46
C TYR A 8 -9.96 3.00 -5.53
N PHE A 9 -10.88 2.60 -4.67
CA PHE A 9 -11.38 1.23 -4.60
C PHE A 9 -12.92 1.22 -4.69
N ASP A 10 -13.45 0.50 -5.66
CA ASP A 10 -14.90 0.26 -5.79
C ASP A 10 -15.41 -0.82 -4.84
N GLU A 11 -14.51 -1.69 -4.37
CA GLU A 11 -14.74 -2.64 -3.29
C GLU A 11 -13.81 -2.32 -2.10
N VAL A 12 -14.42 -1.96 -0.97
CA VAL A 12 -13.69 -1.63 0.26
C VAL A 12 -13.11 -2.90 0.89
N PRO A 13 -11.79 -2.97 1.19
CA PRO A 13 -11.20 -4.13 1.85
C PRO A 13 -11.87 -4.39 3.22
N PRO A 14 -12.06 -5.66 3.62
CA PRO A 14 -12.76 -5.99 4.85
C PRO A 14 -12.24 -5.29 6.10
N GLY A 15 -13.16 -4.69 6.86
CA GLY A 15 -12.88 -4.03 8.14
C GLY A 15 -12.27 -2.63 8.03
N VAL A 16 -12.15 -2.06 6.82
CA VAL A 16 -11.70 -0.67 6.64
C VAL A 16 -12.88 0.29 6.85
N ASP A 17 -12.70 1.25 7.75
CA ASP A 17 -13.67 2.34 7.95
C ASP A 17 -13.45 3.41 6.88
N VAL A 18 -14.51 3.73 6.13
CA VAL A 18 -14.49 4.67 5.01
C VAL A 18 -15.32 5.93 5.26
N ARG A 19 -15.78 6.14 6.50
CA ARG A 19 -16.46 7.38 6.87
C ARG A 19 -15.58 8.58 6.56
N ASP A 20 -16.19 9.60 5.96
CA ASP A 20 -15.56 10.87 5.59
C ASP A 20 -14.32 10.72 4.67
N CYS A 21 -14.15 9.56 4.03
CA CYS A 21 -13.16 9.38 2.98
C CYS A 21 -13.65 10.06 1.70
N HIS A 22 -12.73 10.65 0.95
CA HIS A 22 -13.05 11.21 -0.37
C HIS A 22 -13.51 10.10 -1.32
N ALA A 23 -14.67 10.27 -1.94
CA ALA A 23 -15.28 9.30 -2.82
C ALA A 23 -15.72 9.93 -4.15
N ILE A 24 -15.62 9.15 -5.22
CA ILE A 24 -16.07 9.47 -6.58
C ILE A 24 -16.85 8.26 -7.12
N PRO A 25 -17.53 8.33 -8.28
CA PRO A 25 -18.27 7.19 -8.83
C PRO A 25 -17.42 5.93 -9.02
N GLU A 26 -16.12 6.08 -9.29
CA GLU A 26 -15.17 4.97 -9.48
C GLU A 26 -14.65 4.35 -8.18
N GLY A 27 -15.04 4.88 -7.01
CA GLY A 27 -14.73 4.30 -5.71
C GLY A 27 -14.30 5.31 -4.63
N VAL A 28 -13.81 4.77 -3.53
CA VAL A 28 -13.34 5.55 -2.37
C VAL A 28 -11.81 5.64 -2.39
N MET A 29 -11.25 6.82 -2.17
CA MET A 29 -9.81 7.02 -2.06
C MET A 29 -9.31 6.51 -0.72
N LEU A 30 -8.52 5.45 -0.73
CA LEU A 30 -8.05 4.81 0.52
C LEU A 30 -6.53 4.91 0.73
N TYR A 31 -5.77 5.22 -0.33
CA TYR A 31 -4.32 5.28 -0.27
C TYR A 31 -3.74 6.33 -1.21
N VAL A 32 -2.73 7.05 -0.73
CA VAL A 32 -1.86 7.92 -1.56
C VAL A 32 -0.40 7.51 -1.42
N GLY A 33 0.39 7.79 -2.45
CA GLY A 33 1.83 7.58 -2.38
C GLY A 33 2.59 8.40 -3.40
N ILE A 34 3.91 8.40 -3.27
CA ILE A 34 4.81 9.20 -4.11
C ILE A 34 5.88 8.37 -4.81
N ALA A 35 6.44 8.95 -5.86
CA ALA A 35 7.74 8.57 -6.38
C ALA A 35 8.42 9.77 -7.07
N PRO A 36 9.69 10.08 -6.76
CA PRO A 36 10.52 9.46 -5.73
C PRO A 36 10.12 9.91 -4.31
N LYS A 37 10.80 9.39 -3.30
CA LYS A 37 10.72 9.90 -1.92
C LYS A 37 11.47 11.24 -1.80
N GLU A 38 11.22 11.99 -0.73
CA GLU A 38 12.05 13.14 -0.35
C GLU A 38 13.54 12.75 -0.36
N PRO A 39 14.41 13.55 -1.01
CA PRO A 39 15.84 13.34 -0.98
C PRO A 39 16.37 13.28 0.45
N PRO A 40 17.30 12.37 0.77
CA PRO A 40 17.87 12.28 2.11
C PRO A 40 18.60 13.57 2.50
N ARG A 41 18.38 14.06 3.73
CA ARG A 41 19.10 15.24 4.27
C ARG A 41 20.54 14.94 4.69
N ASN A 42 20.92 13.67 4.78
CA ASN A 42 22.23 13.20 5.22
C ASN A 42 23.25 13.06 4.08
N GLY A 43 22.97 13.64 2.90
CA GLY A 43 23.87 13.61 1.74
C GLY A 43 23.88 12.29 0.94
N ALA A 44 23.07 11.30 1.32
CA ALA A 44 22.92 10.08 0.52
C ALA A 44 22.25 10.39 -0.82
N SER A 45 22.61 9.62 -1.87
CA SER A 45 22.06 9.84 -3.22
C SER A 45 20.53 9.75 -3.24
N PRO A 46 19.84 10.66 -3.97
CA PRO A 46 18.39 10.60 -4.13
C PRO A 46 17.92 9.30 -4.79
N ARG A 47 16.73 8.82 -4.41
CA ARG A 47 16.10 7.72 -5.14
C ARG A 47 15.61 8.21 -6.50
N THR A 48 15.86 7.41 -7.54
CA THR A 48 15.49 7.73 -8.94
C THR A 48 14.22 7.03 -9.41
N GLN A 49 13.46 6.40 -8.51
CA GLN A 49 12.25 5.68 -8.88
C GLN A 49 11.20 6.65 -9.43
N THR A 50 10.71 6.35 -10.63
CA THR A 50 9.69 7.15 -11.31
C THR A 50 8.28 6.78 -10.88
N LEU A 51 7.35 7.72 -11.07
CA LEU A 51 5.91 7.54 -10.90
C LEU A 51 5.40 6.26 -11.58
N TRP A 52 5.70 6.09 -12.87
CA TRP A 52 5.27 4.93 -13.65
C TRP A 52 5.84 3.61 -13.13
N ASN A 53 7.12 3.58 -12.78
CA ASN A 53 7.74 2.39 -12.21
C ASN A 53 7.07 2.02 -10.88
N ARG A 54 6.70 3.02 -10.07
CA ARG A 54 6.05 2.79 -8.78
C ARG A 54 4.61 2.29 -8.93
N ILE A 55 3.80 2.93 -9.77
CA ILE A 55 2.42 2.52 -10.06
C ILE A 55 2.40 1.10 -10.66
N ARG A 56 3.24 0.83 -11.67
CA ARG A 56 3.35 -0.51 -12.27
C ARG A 56 3.73 -1.56 -11.25
N TYR A 57 4.65 -1.24 -10.34
CA TYR A 57 5.06 -2.16 -9.28
C TYR A 57 3.93 -2.44 -8.28
N HIS A 58 3.08 -1.46 -7.96
CA HIS A 58 1.91 -1.70 -7.11
C HIS A 58 0.93 -2.69 -7.75
N TYR A 59 0.70 -2.59 -9.07
CA TYR A 59 -0.15 -3.54 -9.79
C TYR A 59 0.47 -4.93 -9.96
N ARG A 60 1.78 -5.04 -10.25
CA ARG A 60 2.39 -6.30 -10.73
C ARG A 60 3.49 -6.88 -9.84
N GLY A 61 3.87 -6.15 -8.80
CA GLY A 61 4.96 -6.52 -7.89
C GLY A 61 4.50 -7.44 -6.77
N ASN A 62 5.10 -7.30 -5.59
CA ASN A 62 4.75 -8.08 -4.41
C ASN A 62 4.75 -7.24 -3.13
N ALA A 63 4.21 -7.80 -2.05
CA ALA A 63 4.10 -7.16 -0.75
C ALA A 63 5.45 -6.77 -0.12
N TYR A 64 6.57 -7.36 -0.55
CA TYR A 64 7.89 -6.96 -0.05
C TYR A 64 8.27 -5.55 -0.51
N GLY A 65 8.05 -5.22 -1.80
CA GLY A 65 8.37 -3.90 -2.35
C GLY A 65 7.22 -2.88 -2.30
N SER A 66 6.00 -3.34 -2.01
CA SER A 66 4.79 -2.54 -1.99
C SER A 66 4.08 -2.58 -0.64
N THR A 67 4.09 -1.45 0.06
CA THR A 67 3.28 -1.22 1.27
C THR A 67 1.78 -1.37 1.01
N LEU A 68 1.26 -0.89 -0.12
CA LEU A 68 -0.15 -1.04 -0.50
C LEU A 68 -0.55 -2.52 -0.59
N ARG A 69 0.12 -3.30 -1.44
CA ARG A 69 -0.06 -4.76 -1.53
C ARG A 69 0.05 -5.50 -0.20
N LEU A 70 1.03 -5.14 0.65
CA LEU A 70 1.11 -5.72 2.00
C LEU A 70 -0.16 -5.45 2.80
N THR A 71 -0.66 -4.22 2.79
CA THR A 71 -1.90 -3.84 3.45
C THR A 71 -3.11 -4.58 2.87
N LEU A 72 -3.30 -4.53 1.54
CA LEU A 72 -4.41 -5.20 0.86
C LEU A 72 -4.43 -6.70 1.14
N GLY A 73 -3.30 -7.39 0.99
CA GLY A 73 -3.22 -8.81 1.25
C GLY A 73 -3.49 -9.19 2.71
N CYS A 74 -3.24 -8.30 3.68
CA CYS A 74 -3.64 -8.55 5.07
C CYS A 74 -5.17 -8.44 5.25
N HIS A 75 -5.84 -7.47 4.62
CA HIS A 75 -7.30 -7.36 4.66
C HIS A 75 -8.01 -8.49 3.92
N LEU A 76 -7.44 -8.91 2.80
CA LEU A 76 -8.04 -9.86 1.88
C LEU A 76 -7.61 -11.32 2.14
N ALA A 77 -6.76 -11.56 3.13
CA ALA A 77 -6.18 -12.88 3.39
C ALA A 77 -7.22 -13.99 3.47
N ASP A 78 -8.23 -13.80 4.32
CA ASP A 78 -9.30 -14.78 4.53
C ASP A 78 -10.20 -14.91 3.29
N LYS A 79 -10.54 -13.78 2.65
CA LYS A 79 -11.39 -13.74 1.44
C LYS A 79 -10.74 -14.46 0.25
N LEU A 80 -9.42 -14.32 0.08
CA LEU A 80 -8.68 -14.85 -1.07
C LEU A 80 -8.00 -16.20 -0.76
N GLY A 81 -8.06 -16.68 0.48
CA GLY A 81 -7.36 -17.91 0.89
C GLY A 81 -5.83 -17.78 0.78
N ILE A 82 -5.28 -16.62 1.11
CA ILE A 82 -3.84 -16.33 0.99
C ILE A 82 -3.21 -16.07 2.36
N ALA A 83 -1.91 -16.30 2.47
CA ALA A 83 -1.16 -16.03 3.69
C ALA A 83 0.16 -15.32 3.39
N LEU A 84 0.55 -14.40 4.27
CA LEU A 84 1.88 -13.80 4.23
C LEU A 84 2.90 -14.86 4.67
N ARG A 85 4.00 -14.98 3.93
CA ARG A 85 5.05 -15.99 4.14
C ARG A 85 6.43 -15.37 4.08
N ARG A 86 7.37 -15.95 4.83
CA ARG A 86 8.80 -15.78 4.59
C ARG A 86 9.19 -16.54 3.32
N VAL A 87 10.00 -15.92 2.46
CA VAL A 87 10.45 -16.51 1.18
C VAL A 87 11.96 -16.31 0.96
N GLY A 88 12.54 -17.13 0.09
CA GLY A 88 13.98 -17.07 -0.25
C GLY A 88 14.85 -17.33 0.98
N SER A 89 15.76 -16.41 1.30
CA SER A 89 16.58 -16.49 2.53
C SER A 89 15.82 -16.29 3.85
N GLY A 90 14.50 -16.08 3.80
CA GLY A 90 13.64 -15.91 4.97
C GLY A 90 13.47 -14.47 5.45
N ASN A 91 14.24 -13.53 4.91
CA ASN A 91 14.17 -12.10 5.26
C ASN A 91 13.01 -11.36 4.59
N ARG A 92 12.53 -11.86 3.45
CA ARG A 92 11.49 -11.23 2.66
C ARG A 92 10.13 -11.80 3.02
N LEU A 93 9.12 -10.94 3.11
CA LEU A 93 7.74 -11.30 3.34
C LEU A 93 6.90 -10.99 2.10
N THR A 94 6.22 -12.00 1.55
CA THR A 94 5.30 -11.88 0.40
C THR A 94 4.09 -12.78 0.61
N PHE A 95 3.07 -12.67 -0.24
CA PHE A 95 1.94 -13.61 -0.25
C PHE A 95 2.21 -14.86 -1.10
N THR A 96 3.48 -15.24 -1.31
CA THR A 96 3.94 -16.25 -2.29
C THR A 96 3.55 -15.91 -3.73
N HIS A 97 3.98 -16.69 -4.72
CA HIS A 97 3.58 -16.44 -6.11
C HIS A 97 2.05 -16.50 -6.30
N HIS A 98 1.42 -17.53 -5.74
CA HIS A 98 -0.03 -17.72 -5.84
C HIS A 98 -0.81 -16.55 -5.22
N GLY A 99 -0.49 -16.16 -3.98
CA GLY A 99 -1.25 -15.11 -3.31
C GLY A 99 -1.02 -13.73 -3.90
N GLU A 100 0.18 -13.43 -4.43
CA GLU A 100 0.41 -12.18 -5.16
C GLU A 100 -0.38 -12.14 -6.47
N HIS A 101 -0.59 -13.28 -7.14
CA HIS A 101 -1.49 -13.37 -8.29
C HIS A 101 -2.95 -13.09 -7.90
N GLN A 102 -3.44 -13.67 -6.80
CA GLN A 102 -4.80 -13.39 -6.30
C GLN A 102 -4.99 -11.89 -5.98
N ILE A 103 -3.97 -11.24 -5.39
CA ILE A 103 -4.00 -9.79 -5.15
C ILE A 103 -4.00 -9.00 -6.46
N ASN A 104 -3.26 -9.43 -7.49
CA ASN A 104 -3.29 -8.78 -8.81
C ASN A 104 -4.69 -8.83 -9.42
N GLU A 105 -5.32 -10.00 -9.38
CA GLU A 105 -6.66 -10.25 -9.89
C GLU A 105 -7.72 -9.44 -9.13
N TRP A 106 -7.58 -9.27 -7.82
CA TRP A 106 -8.47 -8.40 -7.07
C TRP A 106 -8.25 -6.91 -7.42
N MET A 107 -7.00 -6.45 -7.47
CA MET A 107 -6.68 -5.06 -7.81
C MET A 107 -7.07 -4.70 -9.25
N SER A 108 -6.98 -5.62 -10.21
CA SER A 108 -7.36 -5.34 -11.61
C SER A 108 -8.86 -5.05 -11.75
N ARG A 109 -9.68 -5.69 -10.91
CA ARG A 109 -11.13 -5.46 -10.85
C ARG A 109 -11.46 -4.19 -10.07
N HIS A 110 -10.86 -4.05 -8.89
CA HIS A 110 -11.38 -3.12 -7.88
C HIS A 110 -10.56 -1.85 -7.67
N ALA A 111 -9.33 -1.78 -8.17
CA ALA A 111 -8.45 -0.64 -7.92
C ALA A 111 -8.34 0.25 -9.16
N ARG A 112 -8.51 1.57 -8.97
CA ARG A 112 -8.25 2.61 -9.96
C ARG A 112 -7.18 3.54 -9.41
N VAL A 113 -6.30 4.02 -10.29
CA VAL A 113 -5.21 4.93 -9.91
C VAL A 113 -5.31 6.21 -10.71
N THR A 114 -5.16 7.34 -10.02
CA THR A 114 -4.92 8.65 -10.63
C THR A 114 -3.56 9.17 -10.17
N TRP A 115 -2.97 10.09 -10.94
CA TRP A 115 -1.66 10.64 -10.64
C TRP A 115 -1.51 12.08 -11.14
N VAL A 116 -0.61 12.80 -10.48
CA VAL A 116 -0.20 14.15 -10.86
C VAL A 116 1.32 14.22 -10.83
N GLN A 117 1.91 14.82 -11.86
CA GLN A 117 3.34 15.06 -11.92
C GLN A 117 3.71 16.29 -11.09
N THR A 118 4.80 16.18 -10.34
CA THR A 118 5.36 17.28 -9.55
C THR A 118 6.79 16.94 -9.18
N ASP A 119 7.64 17.95 -9.08
CA ASP A 119 9.06 17.79 -8.73
C ASP A 119 9.27 17.51 -7.24
N THR A 120 8.30 17.88 -6.39
CA THR A 120 8.36 17.78 -4.93
C THR A 120 7.23 16.93 -4.36
N PRO A 121 7.05 15.67 -4.80
CA PRO A 121 5.84 14.90 -4.49
C PRO A 121 5.60 14.63 -3.00
N TRP A 122 6.64 14.69 -2.16
CA TRP A 122 6.52 14.57 -0.70
C TRP A 122 5.70 15.70 -0.05
N LEU A 123 5.67 16.90 -0.64
CA LEU A 123 4.86 18.02 -0.12
C LEU A 123 3.35 17.75 -0.25
N PRO A 124 2.78 17.48 -1.44
CA PRO A 124 1.36 17.17 -1.56
C PRO A 124 0.97 15.84 -0.90
N GLU A 125 1.87 14.85 -0.80
CA GLU A 125 1.58 13.62 -0.04
C GLU A 125 1.41 13.90 1.45
N THR A 126 2.32 14.68 2.04
CA THR A 126 2.24 15.06 3.45
C THR A 126 0.93 15.81 3.71
N TYR A 127 0.63 16.80 2.88
CA TYR A 127 -0.62 17.55 2.96
C TYR A 127 -1.85 16.65 2.81
N ALA A 128 -1.87 15.73 1.83
CA ALA A 128 -2.98 14.80 1.65
C ALA A 128 -3.19 13.89 2.86
N ILE A 129 -2.12 13.36 3.45
CA ILE A 129 -2.18 12.50 4.65
C ILE A 129 -2.67 13.27 5.87
N GLU A 130 -2.34 14.55 5.99
CA GLU A 130 -2.80 15.39 7.12
C GLU A 130 -4.25 15.85 6.99
N GLN A 131 -4.75 16.04 5.76
CA GLN A 131 -6.05 16.67 5.52
C GLN A 131 -7.15 15.69 5.11
N LEU A 132 -6.81 14.48 4.67
CA LEU A 132 -7.77 13.51 4.13
C LEU A 132 -7.79 12.23 4.95
N ASN A 133 -8.95 11.60 5.04
CA ASN A 133 -9.08 10.27 5.63
C ASN A 133 -8.54 9.21 4.64
N LEU A 134 -7.32 8.74 4.92
CA LEU A 134 -6.58 7.79 4.08
C LEU A 134 -6.23 6.52 4.86
N PRO A 135 -7.22 5.65 5.14
CA PRO A 135 -7.10 4.58 6.13
C PRO A 135 -6.01 3.55 5.81
N LEU A 136 -5.55 3.41 4.57
CA LEU A 136 -4.49 2.44 4.20
C LEU A 136 -3.08 3.03 4.26
N ASN A 137 -2.92 4.33 4.48
CA ASN A 137 -1.63 4.96 4.76
C ASN A 137 -1.25 4.77 6.23
N LEU A 138 -0.06 4.24 6.52
CA LEU A 138 0.48 4.18 7.89
C LEU A 138 1.54 5.27 8.15
N GLN A 139 2.44 5.52 7.20
CA GLN A 139 3.49 6.51 7.41
C GLN A 139 2.85 7.91 7.46
N GLY A 140 3.16 8.69 8.50
CA GLY A 140 2.59 10.04 8.70
C GLY A 140 1.15 10.07 9.21
N ASN A 141 0.46 8.93 9.29
CA ASN A 141 -0.99 8.87 9.50
C ASN A 141 -1.40 8.38 10.90
N SER A 142 -0.57 8.61 11.92
CA SER A 142 -0.83 8.10 13.28
C SER A 142 -2.00 8.78 13.99
N HIS A 143 -2.46 9.91 13.47
CA HIS A 143 -3.62 10.65 13.98
C HIS A 143 -4.96 10.05 13.51
N HIS A 144 -4.97 9.27 12.42
CA HIS A 144 -6.19 8.67 11.88
C HIS A 144 -6.72 7.56 12.81
N PRO A 145 -8.03 7.52 13.13
CA PRO A 145 -8.59 6.55 14.08
C PRO A 145 -8.36 5.08 13.70
N TYR A 146 -8.25 4.77 12.41
CA TYR A 146 -7.99 3.42 11.90
C TYR A 146 -6.52 2.96 12.00
N TYR A 147 -5.59 3.89 12.24
CA TYR A 147 -4.15 3.60 12.32
C TYR A 147 -3.79 2.42 13.25
N PRO A 148 -4.23 2.37 14.53
CA PRO A 148 -3.90 1.27 15.44
C PRO A 148 -4.40 -0.08 14.91
N THR A 149 -5.60 -0.12 14.33
CA THR A 149 -6.20 -1.34 13.76
C THR A 149 -5.37 -1.87 12.59
N LEU A 150 -5.03 -1.01 11.62
CA LEU A 150 -4.20 -1.42 10.48
C LEU A 150 -2.79 -1.85 10.90
N LYS A 151 -2.19 -1.14 11.88
CA LYS A 151 -0.88 -1.49 12.44
C LYS A 151 -0.91 -2.87 13.09
N ALA A 152 -1.93 -3.15 13.90
CA ALA A 152 -2.13 -4.44 14.57
C ALA A 152 -2.38 -5.57 13.55
N LEU A 153 -3.21 -5.34 12.54
CA LEU A 153 -3.48 -6.30 11.48
C LEU A 153 -2.17 -6.71 10.77
N ARG A 154 -1.38 -5.74 10.31
CA ARG A 154 -0.10 -6.02 9.66
C ARG A 154 0.89 -6.71 10.60
N ALA A 155 0.90 -6.37 11.89
CA ALA A 155 1.74 -7.02 12.88
C ALA A 155 1.36 -8.50 13.06
N LYS A 156 0.06 -8.80 13.17
CA LYS A 156 -0.48 -10.16 13.27
C LYS A 156 -0.03 -11.03 12.09
N HIS A 157 -0.24 -10.57 10.85
CA HIS A 157 0.17 -11.33 9.66
C HIS A 157 1.70 -11.55 9.59
N LYS A 158 2.50 -10.55 9.99
CA LYS A 158 3.96 -10.69 10.05
C LYS A 158 4.41 -11.69 11.12
N ALA A 159 3.78 -11.70 12.29
CA ALA A 159 4.09 -12.64 13.36
C ALA A 159 3.78 -14.08 12.91
N ILE A 160 2.59 -14.31 12.35
CA ILE A 160 2.20 -15.60 11.77
C ILE A 160 3.22 -16.05 10.70
N ALA A 161 3.56 -15.18 9.75
CA ALA A 161 4.52 -15.49 8.69
C ALA A 161 5.91 -15.89 9.22
N ARG A 162 6.33 -15.31 10.36
CA ARG A 162 7.61 -15.60 11.00
C ARG A 162 7.61 -16.89 11.81
N ALA A 163 6.46 -17.30 12.33
CA ALA A 163 6.30 -18.57 13.04
C ALA A 163 6.25 -19.77 12.08
N LEU A 164 5.77 -19.56 10.85
CA LEU A 164 5.68 -20.60 9.83
C LEU A 164 7.05 -20.88 9.17
N PRO A 165 7.27 -22.09 8.62
CA PRO A 165 8.45 -22.38 7.80
C PRO A 165 8.60 -21.41 6.63
N ILE A 166 9.82 -21.26 6.11
CA ILE A 166 10.03 -20.54 4.86
C ILE A 166 9.28 -21.29 3.75
N ALA A 167 8.52 -20.55 2.95
CA ALA A 167 7.76 -21.08 1.81
C ALA A 167 8.63 -21.22 0.57
#